data_AF-A0AAD9UX74-F1
#
_entry.id   AF-A0AAD9UX74-F1
#
_cell.length_a   1.000
_cell.length_b   1.000
_cell.length_c   1.000
_cell.angle_alpha   90.00
_cell.angle_beta   90.00
_cell.angle_gamma   90.00
#
_symmetry.space_group_name_H-M   'P 1'
#
loop_
_entity.id
_entity.type
_entity.pdbx_description
1 polymer ?
#
loop_
_entity_poly.entity_id
_entity_poly.type
_entity_poly.pdbx_seq_one_letter_code
_entity_poly.pdbx_strand_id
1 'polypeptide(L)'
;METENKIVTEAVEGALEQIEKNSPEEFSKLNADPKLKDSIIKAARETATEQVKLAQEFASRPDQDIRNRLAKYLPEDRIKLIEGALSIPTFRVEITKKEDGKHGVQFTRDGAEFLPGQQLTTVADIESTSFIQMASILVEAVLLVMQAVGIKISPSSSTIEETVKDTVAAIKNSSKLQRAIAQFIDSWEKAGGNALSESKAIFYLIKESNAGGILWTIIKELCKNMTLQEWLKTSAKVAAMIIAALATGGTALIAKIALIVWSAVDFARKIANLVQLEEIKKSL
;
A
#
# COMPACT_ATOMS: atom_id res chain seq x y z
N MET A 1 -22.40 15.40 -11.52
CA MET A 1 -21.56 16.00 -12.58
C MET A 1 -20.70 17.18 -12.12
N GLU A 2 -21.25 18.29 -11.62
CA GLU A 2 -20.42 19.46 -11.25
C GLU A 2 -19.44 19.16 -10.09
N THR A 3 -19.91 18.52 -9.02
CA THR A 3 -19.07 18.07 -7.91
C THR A 3 -18.04 17.01 -8.34
N GLU A 4 -18.40 16.12 -9.26
CA GLU A 4 -17.49 15.09 -9.78
C GLU A 4 -16.35 15.70 -10.59
N ASN A 5 -16.67 16.62 -11.50
CA ASN A 5 -15.69 17.32 -12.31
C ASN A 5 -14.75 18.17 -11.44
N LYS A 6 -15.27 18.73 -10.34
CA LYS A 6 -14.46 19.42 -9.34
C LYS A 6 -13.46 18.45 -8.67
N ILE A 7 -13.94 17.32 -8.14
CA ILE A 7 -13.05 16.31 -7.52
C ILE A 7 -11.98 15.82 -8.50
N VAL A 8 -12.35 15.56 -9.76
CA VAL A 8 -11.38 15.12 -10.79
C VAL A 8 -10.34 16.19 -11.07
N THR A 9 -10.75 17.46 -11.16
CA THR A 9 -9.83 18.59 -11.41
C THR A 9 -8.87 18.76 -10.23
N GLU A 10 -9.39 18.80 -9.01
CA GLU A 10 -8.59 18.90 -7.77
C GLU A 10 -7.63 17.71 -7.63
N ALA A 11 -8.05 16.49 -8.01
CA ALA A 11 -7.18 15.32 -7.98
C ALA A 11 -6.03 15.41 -9.00
N VAL A 12 -6.26 16.01 -10.17
CA VAL A 12 -5.23 16.21 -11.19
C VAL A 12 -4.25 17.31 -10.76
N GLU A 13 -4.76 18.43 -10.28
CA GLU A 13 -3.94 19.55 -9.78
C GLU A 13 -3.07 19.09 -8.60
N GLY A 14 -3.70 18.49 -7.59
CA GLY A 14 -2.98 17.96 -6.43
C GLY A 14 -1.99 16.85 -6.82
N ALA A 15 -2.25 16.05 -7.87
CA ALA A 15 -1.27 15.08 -8.36
C ALA A 15 0.00 15.75 -8.89
N LEU A 16 -0.13 16.86 -9.62
CA LEU A 16 1.01 17.64 -10.09
C LEU A 16 1.76 18.30 -8.93
N GLU A 17 1.04 18.84 -7.94
CA GLU A 17 1.64 19.41 -6.72
C GLU A 17 2.44 18.37 -5.93
N GLN A 18 1.94 17.13 -5.83
CA GLN A 18 2.69 16.05 -5.18
C GLN A 18 3.96 15.69 -5.95
N ILE A 19 3.93 15.70 -7.29
CA ILE A 19 5.14 15.47 -8.09
C ILE A 19 6.14 16.61 -7.90
N GLU A 20 5.68 17.87 -7.96
CA GLU A 20 6.52 19.04 -7.73
C GLU A 20 7.20 19.01 -6.35
N LYS A 21 6.42 18.67 -5.30
CA LYS A 21 6.92 18.63 -3.93
C LYS A 21 7.95 17.52 -3.70
N ASN A 22 7.71 16.32 -4.23
CA ASN A 22 8.52 15.14 -3.90
C ASN A 22 9.66 14.88 -4.92
N SER A 23 9.58 15.51 -6.09
CA SER A 23 10.46 15.29 -7.25
C SER A 23 10.56 16.56 -8.13
N PRO A 24 11.12 17.66 -7.60
CA PRO A 24 11.16 18.95 -8.29
C PRO A 24 11.96 18.92 -9.61
N GLU A 25 13.00 18.09 -9.69
CA GLU A 25 13.80 17.94 -10.92
C GLU A 25 13.00 17.24 -12.03
N GLU A 26 12.31 16.15 -11.71
CA GLU A 26 11.42 15.47 -12.66
C GLU A 26 10.24 16.36 -13.06
N PHE A 27 9.72 17.16 -12.14
CA PHE A 27 8.66 18.14 -12.42
C PHE A 27 9.13 19.25 -13.38
N SER A 28 10.37 19.73 -13.21
CA SER A 28 10.97 20.68 -14.15
C SER A 28 11.06 20.10 -15.56
N LYS A 29 11.51 18.85 -15.69
CA LYS A 29 11.57 18.12 -16.97
C LYS A 29 10.18 17.92 -17.58
N LEU A 30 9.17 17.61 -16.76
CA LEU A 30 7.77 17.52 -17.18
C LEU A 30 7.29 18.84 -17.79
N ASN A 31 7.58 19.98 -17.16
CA ASN A 31 7.16 21.29 -17.64
C ASN A 31 7.90 21.74 -18.92
N ALA A 32 9.10 21.21 -19.15
CA ALA A 32 9.88 21.49 -20.36
C ALA A 32 9.37 20.73 -21.60
N ASP A 33 8.56 19.69 -21.45
CA ASP A 33 7.96 18.91 -22.55
C ASP A 33 6.42 18.96 -22.49
N PRO A 34 5.78 19.83 -23.28
CA PRO A 34 4.32 19.96 -23.31
C PRO A 34 3.58 18.66 -23.67
N LYS A 35 4.12 17.85 -24.58
CA LYS A 35 3.47 16.60 -25.00
C LYS A 35 3.50 15.57 -23.89
N LEU A 36 4.63 15.47 -23.20
CA LEU A 36 4.75 14.64 -22.01
C LEU A 36 3.76 15.12 -20.94
N LYS A 37 3.74 16.42 -20.64
CA LYS A 37 2.83 17.03 -19.66
C LYS A 37 1.36 16.70 -19.93
N ASP A 38 0.90 16.88 -21.15
CA ASP A 38 -0.48 16.56 -21.54
C ASP A 38 -0.79 15.07 -21.36
N SER A 39 0.15 14.19 -21.72
CA SER A 39 0.01 12.75 -21.50
C SER A 39 -0.08 12.38 -20.02
N ILE A 40 0.69 13.04 -19.15
CA ILE A 40 0.66 12.80 -17.70
C ILE A 40 -0.66 13.29 -17.10
N ILE A 41 -1.09 14.51 -17.46
CA ILE A 41 -2.37 15.10 -17.04
C ILE A 41 -3.53 14.21 -17.46
N LYS A 42 -3.53 13.71 -18.70
CA LYS A 42 -4.55 12.80 -19.21
C LYS A 42 -4.62 11.50 -18.40
N ALA A 43 -3.47 10.89 -18.11
CA ALA A 43 -3.42 9.65 -17.32
C ALA A 43 -3.92 9.85 -15.87
N ALA A 44 -3.57 10.97 -15.23
CA ALA A 44 -4.09 11.35 -13.92
C ALA A 44 -5.61 11.55 -13.95
N ARG A 45 -6.11 12.29 -14.95
CA ARG A 45 -7.54 12.58 -15.12
C ARG A 45 -8.37 11.33 -15.36
N GLU A 46 -7.91 10.43 -16.23
CA GLU A 46 -8.54 9.13 -16.48
C GLU A 46 -8.67 8.32 -15.18
N THR A 47 -7.59 8.28 -14.40
CA THR A 47 -7.56 7.53 -13.14
C THR A 47 -8.49 8.15 -12.09
N ALA A 48 -8.47 9.47 -11.91
CA ALA A 48 -9.37 10.16 -10.98
C ALA A 48 -10.85 9.98 -11.40
N THR A 49 -11.14 10.07 -12.70
CA THR A 49 -12.49 9.87 -13.23
C THR A 49 -12.99 8.45 -12.97
N GLU A 50 -12.15 7.44 -13.18
CA GLU A 50 -12.48 6.04 -12.85
C GLU A 50 -12.85 5.90 -11.37
N GLN A 51 -12.04 6.48 -10.47
CA GLN A 51 -12.27 6.39 -9.03
C GLN A 51 -13.56 7.08 -8.60
N VAL A 52 -13.85 8.27 -9.11
CA VAL A 52 -15.09 9.00 -8.80
C VAL A 52 -16.32 8.22 -9.28
N LYS A 53 -16.29 7.67 -10.51
CA LYS A 53 -17.38 6.84 -11.04
C LYS A 53 -17.61 5.59 -10.22
N LEU A 54 -16.54 4.87 -9.89
CA LEU A 54 -16.62 3.67 -9.06
C LEU A 54 -17.15 4.00 -7.66
N ALA A 55 -16.78 5.14 -7.08
CA ALA A 55 -17.26 5.51 -5.75
C ALA A 55 -18.78 5.68 -5.72
N GLN A 56 -19.36 6.24 -6.78
CA GLN A 56 -20.81 6.38 -6.94
C GLN A 56 -21.51 5.03 -7.09
N GLU A 57 -20.97 4.15 -7.93
CA GLU A 57 -21.48 2.78 -8.05
C GLU A 57 -21.50 2.16 -6.65
N PHE A 58 -20.36 2.08 -5.96
CA PHE A 58 -20.24 1.41 -4.66
C PHE A 58 -21.05 2.05 -3.53
N ALA A 59 -21.29 3.37 -3.54
CA ALA A 59 -22.16 4.03 -2.57
C ALA A 59 -23.64 3.67 -2.73
N SER A 60 -24.10 3.37 -3.96
CA SER A 60 -25.52 3.20 -4.26
C SER A 60 -26.07 1.78 -4.09
N ARG A 61 -25.20 0.75 -4.02
CA ARG A 61 -25.62 -0.67 -4.04
C ARG A 61 -24.73 -1.58 -3.19
N PRO A 62 -24.69 -1.42 -1.85
CA PRO A 62 -23.75 -2.13 -0.99
C PRO A 62 -23.92 -3.66 -1.00
N ASP A 63 -25.12 -4.17 -1.29
CA ASP A 63 -25.47 -5.60 -1.15
C ASP A 63 -25.14 -6.47 -2.38
N GLN A 64 -24.62 -5.87 -3.46
CA GLN A 64 -24.26 -6.59 -4.69
C GLN A 64 -22.79 -7.02 -4.70
N ASP A 65 -22.53 -8.19 -5.31
CA ASP A 65 -21.18 -8.77 -5.45
C ASP A 65 -20.15 -7.77 -5.99
N ILE A 66 -19.05 -7.59 -5.25
CA ILE A 66 -18.03 -6.56 -5.52
C ILE A 66 -17.36 -6.81 -6.88
N ARG A 67 -17.02 -8.07 -7.19
CA ARG A 67 -16.32 -8.45 -8.42
C ARG A 67 -17.15 -8.12 -9.66
N ASN A 68 -18.40 -8.56 -9.68
CA ASN A 68 -19.33 -8.35 -10.79
C ASN A 68 -19.57 -6.86 -11.07
N ARG A 69 -19.51 -6.03 -10.03
CA ARG A 69 -19.67 -4.58 -10.17
C ARG A 69 -18.40 -3.94 -10.72
N LEU A 70 -17.23 -4.32 -10.22
CA LEU A 70 -15.95 -3.89 -10.80
C LEU A 70 -15.85 -4.27 -12.28
N ALA A 71 -16.32 -5.46 -12.67
CA ALA A 71 -16.32 -5.94 -14.05
C ALA A 71 -17.14 -5.11 -15.04
N LYS A 72 -18.08 -4.27 -14.56
CA LYS A 72 -18.82 -3.34 -15.43
C LYS A 72 -17.98 -2.14 -15.86
N TYR A 73 -16.91 -1.84 -15.12
CA TYR A 73 -16.11 -0.62 -15.29
C TYR A 73 -14.63 -0.90 -15.55
N LEU A 74 -14.12 -2.04 -15.12
CA LEU A 74 -12.73 -2.45 -15.27
C LEU A 74 -12.64 -3.63 -16.23
N PRO A 75 -11.62 -3.67 -17.11
CA PRO A 75 -11.38 -4.83 -17.95
C PRO A 75 -10.89 -6.03 -17.12
N GLU A 76 -11.09 -7.25 -17.63
CA GLU A 76 -10.81 -8.50 -16.90
C GLU A 76 -9.34 -8.66 -16.48
N ASP A 77 -8.40 -8.20 -17.30
CA ASP A 77 -6.96 -8.19 -16.96
C ASP A 77 -6.68 -7.31 -15.73
N ARG A 78 -7.39 -6.19 -15.60
CA ARG A 78 -7.32 -5.30 -14.43
C ARG A 78 -7.93 -5.93 -13.20
N ILE A 79 -9.02 -6.67 -13.34
CA ILE A 79 -9.62 -7.41 -12.22
C ILE A 79 -8.66 -8.49 -11.73
N LYS A 80 -8.09 -9.28 -12.64
CA LYS A 80 -7.10 -10.31 -12.30
C LYS A 80 -5.84 -9.75 -11.65
N LEU A 81 -5.40 -8.56 -12.09
CA LEU A 81 -4.29 -7.88 -11.42
C LEU A 81 -4.65 -7.48 -9.98
N ILE A 82 -5.88 -7.00 -9.74
CA ILE A 82 -6.37 -6.69 -8.39
C ILE A 82 -6.48 -7.96 -7.56
N GLU A 83 -7.00 -9.06 -8.11
CA GLU A 83 -7.16 -10.37 -7.44
C GLU A 83 -5.82 -11.08 -7.15
N GLY A 84 -4.77 -10.74 -7.89
CA GLY A 84 -3.41 -11.28 -7.71
C GLY A 84 -2.49 -10.45 -6.81
N ALA A 85 -2.95 -9.31 -6.28
CA ALA A 85 -2.20 -8.47 -5.35
C ALA A 85 -1.85 -9.22 -4.04
N LEU A 86 -0.99 -8.67 -3.17
CA LEU A 86 -0.69 -9.23 -1.83
C LEU A 86 -0.28 -10.73 -1.75
N SER A 87 0.08 -11.37 -2.85
CA SER A 87 0.43 -12.80 -2.90
C SER A 87 1.78 -13.14 -2.27
N ILE A 88 2.71 -12.18 -2.21
CA ILE A 88 3.80 -11.89 -1.26
C ILE A 88 4.69 -10.87 -1.98
N PRO A 89 4.40 -9.56 -1.87
CA PRO A 89 5.21 -8.55 -2.55
C PRO A 89 6.57 -8.30 -1.90
N THR A 90 6.73 -8.58 -0.60
CA THR A 90 8.00 -8.34 0.12
C THR A 90 8.72 -9.63 0.52
N PHE A 91 8.41 -10.19 1.69
CA PHE A 91 9.01 -11.41 2.26
C PHE A 91 8.01 -12.07 3.23
N ARG A 92 8.31 -13.23 3.78
CA ARG A 92 7.57 -13.90 4.85
C ARG A 92 8.43 -13.89 6.11
N VAL A 93 7.76 -13.79 7.26
CA VAL A 93 8.40 -14.01 8.57
C VAL A 93 7.80 -15.26 9.18
N GLU A 94 8.67 -16.17 9.60
CA GLU A 94 8.29 -17.38 10.33
C GLU A 94 8.87 -17.30 11.73
N ILE A 95 8.01 -17.41 12.75
CA ILE A 95 8.40 -17.39 14.16
C ILE A 95 8.28 -18.83 14.67
N THR A 96 9.41 -19.43 15.03
CA THR A 96 9.49 -20.82 15.49
C THR A 96 9.93 -20.88 16.95
N LYS A 97 9.24 -21.68 17.76
CA LYS A 97 9.71 -22.06 19.10
C LYS A 97 10.65 -23.26 18.97
N LYS A 98 11.87 -23.13 19.46
CA LYS A 98 12.90 -24.18 19.45
C LYS A 98 12.74 -25.11 20.65
N GLU A 99 13.42 -26.26 20.60
CA GLU A 99 13.42 -27.28 21.66
C GLU A 99 13.93 -26.73 23.01
N ASP A 100 14.82 -25.76 22.99
CA ASP A 100 15.33 -25.06 24.18
C ASP A 100 14.35 -24.03 24.76
N GLY A 101 13.13 -23.97 24.22
CA GLY A 101 12.07 -23.04 24.62
C GLY A 101 12.22 -21.63 24.04
N LYS A 102 13.34 -21.30 23.38
CA LYS A 102 13.58 -19.98 22.80
C LYS A 102 12.87 -19.83 21.47
N HIS A 103 12.51 -18.59 21.13
CA HIS A 103 11.93 -18.28 19.83
C HIS A 103 13.01 -17.82 18.86
N GLY A 104 12.87 -18.18 17.59
CA GLY A 104 13.69 -17.69 16.49
C GLY A 104 12.83 -17.21 15.34
N VAL A 105 13.39 -16.34 14.50
CA VAL A 105 12.72 -15.80 13.33
C VAL A 105 13.52 -16.06 12.06
N GLN A 106 12.81 -16.38 10.99
CA GLN A 106 13.36 -16.52 9.65
C GLN A 106 12.63 -15.59 8.69
N PHE A 107 13.40 -14.90 7.84
CA PHE A 107 12.88 -14.01 6.81
C PHE A 107 13.13 -14.64 5.44
N THR A 108 12.06 -14.99 4.72
CA THR A 108 12.17 -15.70 3.44
C THR A 108 11.45 -14.97 2.32
N ARG A 109 11.97 -15.02 1.09
CA ARG A 109 11.31 -14.49 -0.10
C ARG A 109 11.58 -15.45 -1.25
N ASP A 110 10.54 -15.80 -2.00
CA ASP A 110 10.65 -16.69 -3.16
C ASP A 110 11.35 -18.04 -2.83
N GLY A 111 11.15 -18.54 -1.61
CA GLY A 111 11.75 -19.79 -1.12
C GLY A 111 13.22 -19.69 -0.68
N ALA A 112 13.83 -18.50 -0.73
CA ALA A 112 15.20 -18.26 -0.29
C ALA A 112 15.25 -17.39 0.98
N GLU A 113 16.39 -17.40 1.67
CA GLU A 113 16.67 -16.44 2.74
C GLU A 113 16.66 -15.01 2.18
N PHE A 114 15.92 -14.12 2.83
CA PHE A 114 15.81 -12.71 2.43
C PHE A 114 16.58 -11.78 3.37
N LEU A 115 16.46 -11.99 4.68
CA LEU A 115 17.27 -11.33 5.71
C LEU A 115 17.83 -12.39 6.65
N PRO A 116 18.98 -12.13 7.31
CA PRO A 116 19.52 -13.06 8.29
C PRO A 116 18.49 -13.36 9.39
N GLY A 117 18.29 -14.65 9.68
CA GLY A 117 17.48 -15.06 10.82
C GLY A 117 18.10 -14.64 12.15
N GLN A 118 17.28 -14.46 13.18
CA GLN A 118 17.74 -14.10 14.53
C GLN A 118 16.99 -14.85 15.63
N GLN A 119 17.61 -14.95 16.81
CA GLN A 119 16.91 -15.42 18.01
C GLN A 119 16.21 -14.26 18.71
N LEU A 120 15.06 -14.52 19.32
CA LEU A 120 14.31 -13.54 20.10
C LEU A 120 14.65 -13.73 21.58
N THR A 121 15.84 -13.27 21.98
CA THR A 121 16.36 -13.44 23.35
C THR A 121 16.17 -12.22 24.22
N THR A 122 16.05 -11.05 23.62
CA THR A 122 15.91 -9.76 24.31
C THR A 122 14.71 -8.99 23.78
N VAL A 123 14.24 -8.00 24.55
CA VAL A 123 13.22 -7.05 24.10
C VAL A 123 13.65 -6.33 22.82
N ALA A 124 14.94 -6.04 22.65
CA ALA A 124 15.46 -5.38 21.45
C ALA A 124 15.37 -6.27 20.19
N ASP A 125 15.59 -7.57 20.32
CA ASP A 125 15.44 -8.54 19.21
C ASP A 125 13.98 -8.56 18.73
N ILE A 126 13.03 -8.54 19.67
CA ILE A 126 11.60 -8.51 19.36
C ILE A 126 11.21 -7.18 18.73
N GLU A 127 11.61 -6.06 19.31
CA GLU A 127 11.30 -4.73 18.78
C GLU A 127 11.85 -4.52 17.37
N SER A 128 13.09 -4.96 17.12
CA SER A 128 13.68 -4.90 15.77
C SER A 128 12.88 -5.71 14.75
N THR A 129 12.47 -6.94 15.10
CA THR A 129 11.61 -7.79 14.26
C THR A 129 10.24 -7.15 14.02
N SER A 130 9.63 -6.58 15.06
CA SER A 130 8.34 -5.89 14.97
C SER A 130 8.40 -4.71 14.00
N PHE A 131 9.45 -3.88 14.06
CA PHE A 131 9.61 -2.78 13.10
C PHE A 131 9.76 -3.26 11.66
N ILE A 132 10.52 -4.34 11.42
CA ILE A 132 10.67 -4.94 10.09
C ILE A 132 9.31 -5.42 9.56
N GLN A 133 8.50 -6.07 10.39
CA GLN A 133 7.16 -6.50 10.01
C GLN A 133 6.19 -5.34 9.76
N MET A 134 6.21 -4.31 10.61
CA MET A 134 5.41 -3.10 10.41
C MET A 134 5.76 -2.40 9.09
N ALA A 135 7.06 -2.30 8.78
CA ALA A 135 7.53 -1.72 7.52
C ALA A 135 7.04 -2.54 6.32
N SER A 136 7.17 -3.86 6.39
CA SER A 136 6.69 -4.75 5.34
C SER A 136 5.18 -4.63 5.10
N ILE A 137 4.35 -4.61 6.15
CA ILE A 137 2.90 -4.40 6.05
C ILE A 137 2.60 -3.09 5.32
N LEU A 138 3.30 -2.01 5.68
CA LEU A 138 3.10 -0.72 5.06
C LEU A 138 3.49 -0.73 3.57
N VAL A 139 4.64 -1.30 3.23
CA VAL A 139 5.10 -1.43 1.84
C VAL A 139 4.11 -2.25 0.99
N GLU A 140 3.60 -3.36 1.53
CA GLU A 140 2.61 -4.20 0.83
C GLU A 140 1.27 -3.49 0.65
N ALA A 141 0.83 -2.70 1.64
CA ALA A 141 -0.35 -1.87 1.51
C ALA A 141 -0.20 -0.83 0.39
N VAL A 142 0.97 -0.21 0.24
CA VAL A 142 1.25 0.71 -0.88
C VAL A 142 1.24 -0.03 -2.23
N LEU A 143 1.86 -1.21 -2.30
CA LEU A 143 1.86 -2.04 -3.50
C LEU A 143 0.45 -2.44 -3.93
N LEU A 144 -0.41 -2.79 -2.99
CA LEU A 144 -1.82 -3.06 -3.24
C LEU A 144 -2.54 -1.86 -3.86
N VAL A 145 -2.32 -0.66 -3.31
CA VAL A 145 -2.89 0.59 -3.83
C VAL A 145 -2.44 0.84 -5.27
N MET A 146 -1.16 0.63 -5.59
CA MET A 146 -0.65 0.74 -6.96
C MET A 146 -1.35 -0.26 -7.91
N GLN A 147 -1.52 -1.50 -7.48
CA GLN A 147 -2.19 -2.52 -8.28
C GLN A 147 -3.68 -2.22 -8.48
N ALA A 148 -4.35 -1.59 -7.51
CA ALA A 148 -5.73 -1.11 -7.62
C ALA A 148 -5.95 -0.10 -8.77
N VAL A 149 -4.90 0.62 -9.20
CA VAL A 149 -4.93 1.51 -10.39
C VAL A 149 -4.26 0.92 -11.62
N GLY A 150 -4.01 -0.39 -11.60
CA GLY A 150 -3.48 -1.12 -12.74
C GLY A 150 -2.00 -0.96 -12.95
N ILE A 151 -1.28 -0.60 -11.88
CA ILE A 151 0.15 -0.43 -11.93
C ILE A 151 0.76 -1.69 -11.34
N LYS A 152 1.21 -2.57 -12.23
CA LYS A 152 2.00 -3.73 -11.85
C LYS A 152 3.46 -3.30 -11.74
N ILE A 153 4.02 -3.43 -10.55
CA ILE A 153 5.46 -3.30 -10.35
C ILE A 153 6.03 -4.62 -9.85
N SER A 154 7.27 -4.89 -10.22
CA SER A 154 8.01 -6.09 -9.84
C SER A 154 9.40 -5.69 -9.36
N PRO A 155 9.47 -5.04 -8.18
CA PRO A 155 10.73 -4.58 -7.61
C PRO A 155 11.66 -5.76 -7.30
N SER A 156 12.96 -5.55 -7.51
CA SER A 156 14.00 -6.53 -7.18
C SER A 156 14.04 -6.83 -5.67
N SER A 157 14.70 -7.91 -5.28
CA SER A 157 14.99 -8.22 -3.86
C SER A 157 15.69 -7.07 -3.16
N SER A 158 16.74 -6.50 -3.78
CA SER A 158 17.44 -5.34 -3.26
C SER A 158 16.55 -4.11 -3.08
N THR A 159 15.68 -3.82 -4.06
CA THR A 159 14.76 -2.66 -3.98
C THR A 159 13.79 -2.83 -2.82
N ILE A 160 13.26 -4.06 -2.60
CA ILE A 160 12.38 -4.33 -1.46
C ILE A 160 13.13 -4.21 -0.14
N GLU A 161 14.36 -4.72 -0.05
CA GLU A 161 15.18 -4.63 1.15
C GLU A 161 15.44 -3.16 1.54
N GLU A 162 15.87 -2.34 0.58
CA GLU A 162 16.10 -0.90 0.78
C GLU A 162 14.81 -0.19 1.16
N THR A 163 13.70 -0.43 0.44
CA THR A 163 12.39 0.15 0.77
C THR A 163 11.97 -0.19 2.21
N VAL A 164 12.13 -1.45 2.63
CA VAL A 164 11.76 -1.90 3.97
C VAL A 164 12.65 -1.24 5.02
N LYS A 165 13.96 -1.16 4.78
CA LYS A 165 14.91 -0.51 5.70
C LYS A 165 14.61 0.97 5.88
N ASP A 166 14.33 1.69 4.81
CA ASP A 166 13.97 3.11 4.85
C ASP A 166 12.62 3.31 5.56
N THR A 167 11.67 2.41 5.33
CA THR A 167 10.38 2.42 6.02
C THR A 167 10.53 2.13 7.52
N VAL A 168 11.42 1.21 7.92
CA VAL A 168 11.77 0.97 9.34
C VAL A 168 12.29 2.26 9.98
N ALA A 169 13.23 2.96 9.32
CA ALA A 169 13.78 4.20 9.83
C ALA A 169 12.69 5.27 10.00
N ALA A 170 11.78 5.39 9.02
CA ALA A 170 10.66 6.32 9.09
C ALA A 170 9.69 6.00 10.24
N ILE A 171 9.37 4.72 10.47
CA ILE A 171 8.52 4.28 11.58
C ILE A 171 9.18 4.60 12.92
N LYS A 172 10.46 4.28 13.10
CA LYS A 172 11.21 4.57 14.34
C LYS A 172 11.20 6.06 14.68
N ASN A 173 11.30 6.92 13.67
CA ASN A 173 11.37 8.37 13.84
C ASN A 173 10.00 9.05 13.94
N SER A 174 8.89 8.31 13.82
CA SER A 174 7.55 8.89 13.77
C SER A 174 6.57 8.16 14.70
N SER A 175 6.35 8.74 15.89
CA SER A 175 5.34 8.27 16.83
C SER A 175 3.91 8.31 16.25
N LYS A 176 3.65 9.26 15.35
CA LYS A 176 2.38 9.33 14.60
C LYS A 176 2.21 8.10 13.71
N LEU A 177 3.24 7.72 12.98
CA LEU A 177 3.19 6.55 12.09
C LEU A 177 3.08 5.25 12.90
N GLN A 178 3.82 5.11 14.00
CA GLN A 178 3.68 3.98 14.91
C GLN A 178 2.23 3.85 15.44
N ARG A 179 1.62 4.98 15.83
CA ARG A 179 0.22 4.99 16.30
C ARG A 179 -0.75 4.61 15.18
N ALA A 180 -0.55 5.10 13.96
CA ALA A 180 -1.39 4.76 12.81
C ALA A 180 -1.31 3.26 12.49
N ILE A 181 -0.11 2.67 12.55
CA ILE A 181 0.08 1.23 12.35
C ILE A 181 -0.58 0.42 13.48
N ALA A 182 -0.44 0.84 14.74
CA ALA A 182 -1.13 0.19 15.85
C ALA A 182 -2.66 0.24 15.72
N GLN A 183 -3.22 1.39 15.32
CA GLN A 183 -4.66 1.53 15.05
C GLN A 183 -5.12 0.68 13.87
N PHE A 184 -4.29 0.56 12.84
CA PHE A 184 -4.54 -0.36 11.73
C PHE A 184 -4.62 -1.81 12.19
N ILE A 185 -3.65 -2.28 13.00
CA ILE A 185 -3.63 -3.66 13.52
C ILE A 185 -4.89 -3.93 14.36
N ASP A 186 -5.21 -3.04 15.31
CA ASP A 186 -6.42 -3.17 16.14
C ASP A 186 -7.72 -3.20 15.30
N SER A 187 -7.81 -2.34 14.27
CA SER A 187 -8.95 -2.31 13.36
C SER A 187 -9.05 -3.57 12.51
N TRP A 188 -7.91 -4.12 12.08
CA TRP A 188 -7.83 -5.36 11.33
C TRP A 188 -8.29 -6.55 12.17
N GLU A 189 -7.78 -6.68 13.40
CA GLU A 189 -8.19 -7.78 14.30
C GLU A 189 -9.68 -7.72 14.63
N LYS A 190 -10.22 -6.52 14.91
CA LYS A 190 -11.65 -6.31 15.16
C LYS A 190 -12.54 -6.60 13.95
N ALA A 191 -12.00 -6.50 12.74
CA ALA A 191 -12.74 -6.82 11.53
C ALA A 191 -13.03 -8.33 11.41
N GLY A 192 -12.23 -9.19 12.05
CA GLY A 192 -12.52 -10.61 12.21
C GLY A 192 -12.75 -11.37 10.90
N GLY A 193 -12.00 -11.07 9.84
CA GLY A 193 -12.17 -11.69 8.52
C GLY A 193 -13.24 -11.04 7.63
N ASN A 194 -13.87 -9.94 8.07
CA ASN A 194 -14.77 -9.18 7.22
C ASN A 194 -13.97 -8.33 6.21
N ALA A 195 -13.96 -8.76 4.94
CA ALA A 195 -13.19 -8.12 3.88
C ALA A 195 -13.41 -6.60 3.78
N LEU A 196 -14.65 -6.12 3.92
CA LEU A 196 -14.94 -4.68 3.82
C LEU A 196 -14.33 -3.89 5.00
N SER A 197 -14.42 -4.42 6.22
CA SER A 197 -13.82 -3.80 7.40
C SER A 197 -12.30 -3.85 7.38
N GLU A 198 -11.70 -4.95 6.95
CA GLU A 198 -10.24 -5.07 6.76
C GLU A 198 -9.74 -4.13 5.66
N SER A 199 -10.49 -4.01 4.56
CA SER A 199 -10.19 -3.06 3.48
C SER A 199 -10.27 -1.60 3.94
N LYS A 200 -11.23 -1.28 4.82
CA LYS A 200 -11.30 0.04 5.48
C LYS A 200 -10.05 0.29 6.33
N ALA A 201 -9.59 -0.71 7.09
CA ALA A 201 -8.37 -0.58 7.88
C ALA A 201 -7.16 -0.26 6.98
N ILE A 202 -6.98 -0.98 5.86
CA ILE A 202 -5.92 -0.67 4.89
C ILE A 202 -6.08 0.75 4.33
N PHE A 203 -7.28 1.16 3.93
CA PHE A 203 -7.52 2.51 3.42
C PHE A 203 -7.10 3.59 4.43
N TYR A 204 -7.44 3.43 5.71
CA TYR A 204 -7.03 4.38 6.75
C TYR A 204 -5.52 4.37 6.99
N LEU A 205 -4.85 3.20 6.93
CA LEU A 205 -3.39 3.13 6.99
C LEU A 205 -2.76 3.94 5.85
N ILE A 206 -3.28 3.84 4.63
CA ILE A 206 -2.80 4.59 3.46
C ILE A 206 -3.04 6.09 3.63
N LYS A 207 -4.21 6.48 4.14
CA LYS A 207 -4.53 7.88 4.45
C LYS A 207 -3.52 8.48 5.45
N GLU A 208 -3.25 7.79 6.55
CA GLU A 208 -2.29 8.26 7.56
C GLU A 208 -0.86 8.27 7.03
N SER A 209 -0.50 7.30 6.20
CA SER A 209 0.82 7.20 5.56
C SER A 209 1.05 8.30 4.53
N ASN A 210 0.00 8.69 3.78
CA ASN A 210 0.05 9.85 2.89
C ASN A 210 0.23 11.14 3.68
N ALA A 211 -0.54 11.33 4.76
CA ALA A 211 -0.42 12.50 5.62
C ALA A 211 0.95 12.59 6.32
N GLY A 212 1.60 11.44 6.56
CA GLY A 212 2.95 11.34 7.10
C GLY A 212 4.07 11.47 6.06
N GLY A 213 3.77 11.58 4.76
CA GLY A 213 4.75 11.67 3.67
C GLY A 213 5.45 10.36 3.31
N ILE A 214 5.42 9.34 4.17
CA ILE A 214 6.11 8.06 3.96
C ILE A 214 5.60 7.29 2.73
N LEU A 215 4.32 7.45 2.39
CA LEU A 215 3.74 6.85 1.19
C LEU A 215 4.54 7.22 -0.07
N TRP A 216 4.93 8.49 -0.20
CA TRP A 216 5.65 8.99 -1.36
C TRP A 216 7.09 8.48 -1.42
N THR A 217 7.76 8.38 -0.27
CA THR A 217 9.07 7.74 -0.15
C THR A 217 9.03 6.30 -0.63
N ILE A 218 8.03 5.52 -0.18
CA ILE A 218 7.85 4.13 -0.60
C ILE A 218 7.59 4.03 -2.11
N ILE A 219 6.68 4.84 -2.66
CA ILE A 219 6.40 4.83 -4.11
C ILE A 219 7.66 5.16 -4.91
N LYS A 220 8.43 6.16 -4.49
CA LYS A 220 9.65 6.58 -5.18
C LYS A 220 10.67 5.45 -5.22
N GLU A 221 10.90 4.79 -4.10
CA GLU A 221 11.87 3.71 -3.99
C GLU A 221 11.46 2.48 -4.81
N LEU A 222 10.19 2.08 -4.70
CA LEU A 222 9.63 0.97 -5.47
C LEU A 222 9.68 1.18 -6.99
N CYS A 223 9.64 2.44 -7.44
CA CYS A 223 9.63 2.82 -8.85
C CYS A 223 10.98 3.37 -9.35
N LYS A 224 12.05 3.31 -8.56
CA LYS A 224 13.33 3.99 -8.88
C LYS A 224 13.99 3.54 -10.19
N ASN A 225 13.70 2.32 -10.63
CA ASN A 225 14.25 1.75 -11.86
C ASN A 225 13.40 2.03 -13.11
N MET A 226 12.30 2.76 -12.98
CA MET A 226 11.47 3.16 -14.12
C MET A 226 12.14 4.24 -14.96
N THR A 227 11.80 4.30 -16.26
CA THR A 227 12.14 5.48 -17.06
C THR A 227 11.43 6.72 -16.50
N LEU A 228 11.97 7.91 -16.77
CA LEU A 228 11.36 9.16 -16.33
C LEU A 228 9.87 9.27 -16.72
N GLN A 229 9.52 8.87 -17.94
CA GLN A 229 8.15 8.92 -18.44
C GLN A 229 7.22 7.94 -17.69
N GLU A 230 7.68 6.71 -17.46
CA GLU A 230 6.93 5.71 -16.71
C GLU A 230 6.76 6.11 -15.24
N TRP A 231 7.82 6.67 -14.65
CA TRP A 231 7.81 7.18 -13.28
C TRP A 231 6.80 8.33 -13.14
N LEU A 232 6.87 9.35 -14.00
CA LEU A 232 5.93 10.49 -13.99
C LEU A 232 4.49 10.03 -14.16
N LYS A 233 4.24 9.10 -15.09
CA LYS A 233 2.90 8.55 -15.34
C LYS A 233 2.39 7.75 -14.14
N THR A 234 3.24 6.92 -13.55
CA THR A 234 2.91 6.12 -12.37
C THR A 234 2.59 7.01 -11.18
N SER A 235 3.47 7.96 -10.85
CA SER A 235 3.29 8.91 -9.77
C SER A 235 2.00 9.72 -9.93
N ALA A 236 1.72 10.25 -11.12
CA ALA A 236 0.52 11.03 -11.38
C ALA A 236 -0.76 10.20 -11.21
N LYS A 237 -0.78 8.96 -11.71
CA LYS A 237 -1.92 8.05 -11.55
C LYS A 237 -2.17 7.70 -10.08
N VAL A 238 -1.12 7.35 -9.33
CA VAL A 238 -1.23 6.99 -7.90
C VAL A 238 -1.69 8.19 -7.09
N ALA A 239 -1.09 9.37 -7.29
CA ALA A 239 -1.51 10.59 -6.60
C ALA A 239 -2.99 10.93 -6.86
N ALA A 240 -3.38 10.98 -8.14
CA ALA A 240 -4.73 11.35 -8.54
C ALA A 240 -5.76 10.38 -7.96
N MET A 241 -5.45 9.08 -7.95
CA MET A 241 -6.30 8.09 -7.30
C MET A 241 -6.42 8.28 -5.81
N ILE A 242 -5.32 8.53 -5.09
CA ILE A 242 -5.35 8.70 -3.64
C ILE A 242 -6.13 9.95 -3.28
N ILE A 243 -5.92 11.06 -3.98
CA ILE A 243 -6.67 12.30 -3.76
C ILE A 243 -8.16 12.08 -4.05
N ALA A 244 -8.50 11.46 -5.19
CA ALA A 244 -9.89 11.15 -5.52
C ALA A 244 -10.54 10.17 -4.53
N ALA A 245 -9.79 9.17 -4.05
CA ALA A 245 -10.26 8.22 -3.03
C ALA A 245 -10.53 8.95 -1.72
N LEU A 246 -9.64 9.84 -1.25
CA LEU A 246 -9.86 10.63 -0.05
C LEU A 246 -11.08 11.55 -0.17
N ALA A 247 -11.26 12.22 -1.32
CA ALA A 247 -12.40 13.10 -1.58
C ALA A 247 -13.74 12.34 -1.65
N THR A 248 -13.73 11.04 -1.95
CA THR A 248 -14.92 10.19 -2.07
C THR A 248 -15.11 9.21 -0.89
N GLY A 249 -14.40 9.45 0.22
CA GLY A 249 -14.48 8.62 1.43
C GLY A 249 -13.87 7.22 1.28
N GLY A 250 -13.10 6.98 0.23
CA GLY A 250 -12.37 5.73 -0.02
C GLY A 250 -13.20 4.64 -0.67
N THR A 251 -14.48 4.87 -0.94
CA THR A 251 -15.46 3.85 -1.30
C THR A 251 -14.99 2.93 -2.44
N ALA A 252 -14.49 3.51 -3.54
CA ALA A 252 -13.99 2.74 -4.67
C ALA A 252 -12.71 1.96 -4.36
N LEU A 253 -11.77 2.56 -3.63
CA LEU A 253 -10.53 1.91 -3.26
C LEU A 253 -10.76 0.77 -2.26
N ILE A 254 -11.63 0.98 -1.27
CA ILE A 254 -12.07 -0.05 -0.32
C ILE A 254 -12.67 -1.24 -1.06
N ALA A 255 -13.54 -1.01 -2.05
CA ALA A 255 -14.13 -2.09 -2.84
C ALA A 255 -13.07 -2.87 -3.64
N LYS A 256 -12.11 -2.18 -4.27
CA LYS A 256 -11.00 -2.83 -4.97
C LYS A 256 -10.13 -3.68 -4.03
N ILE A 257 -9.84 -3.18 -2.83
CA ILE A 257 -9.07 -3.91 -1.82
C ILE A 257 -9.88 -5.13 -1.33
N ALA A 258 -11.19 -4.97 -1.09
CA ALA A 258 -12.05 -6.03 -0.58
C ALA A 258 -12.14 -7.24 -1.52
N LEU A 259 -11.92 -7.03 -2.82
CA LEU A 259 -11.85 -8.11 -3.79
C LEU A 259 -10.71 -9.11 -3.48
N ILE A 260 -9.64 -8.67 -2.83
CA ILE A 260 -8.46 -9.50 -2.59
C ILE A 260 -8.20 -9.88 -1.12
N VAL A 261 -8.72 -9.13 -0.14
CA VAL A 261 -8.35 -9.39 1.27
C VAL A 261 -8.52 -10.85 1.69
N TRP A 262 -9.51 -11.57 1.16
CA TRP A 262 -9.71 -13.00 1.45
C TRP A 262 -8.60 -13.94 0.97
N SER A 263 -7.86 -13.59 -0.08
CA SER A 263 -6.72 -14.38 -0.57
C SER A 263 -5.37 -13.87 -0.04
N ALA A 264 -5.35 -12.78 0.72
CA ALA A 264 -4.14 -12.14 1.27
C ALA A 264 -3.59 -12.86 2.52
N VAL A 265 -3.48 -14.19 2.48
CA VAL A 265 -3.09 -15.05 3.62
C VAL A 265 -1.73 -14.62 4.20
N ASP A 266 -0.76 -14.33 3.35
CA ASP A 266 0.57 -13.93 3.80
C ASP A 266 0.60 -12.52 4.41
N PHE A 267 -0.22 -11.61 3.88
CA PHE A 267 -0.42 -10.29 4.49
C PHE A 267 -1.05 -10.41 5.89
N ALA A 268 -2.11 -11.22 6.02
CA ALA A 268 -2.74 -11.49 7.31
C ALA A 268 -1.78 -12.14 8.32
N ARG A 269 -0.95 -13.09 7.85
CA ARG A 269 0.10 -13.71 8.68
C ARG A 269 1.08 -12.69 9.23
N LYS A 270 1.41 -11.63 8.47
CA LYS A 270 2.32 -10.59 8.96
C LYS A 270 1.76 -9.83 10.15
N ILE A 271 0.46 -9.58 10.14
CA ILE A 271 -0.26 -8.94 11.23
C ILE A 271 -0.29 -9.88 12.44
N ALA A 272 -0.63 -11.17 12.23
CA ALA A 272 -0.60 -12.17 13.29
C ALA A 272 0.79 -12.32 13.93
N ASN A 273 1.87 -12.25 13.14
CA ASN A 273 3.23 -12.28 13.68
C ASN A 273 3.52 -11.10 14.62
N LEU A 274 2.95 -9.91 14.40
CA LEU A 274 3.12 -8.78 15.33
C LEU A 274 2.45 -9.05 16.68
N VAL A 275 1.28 -9.69 16.67
CA VAL A 275 0.59 -10.13 17.90
C VAL A 275 1.44 -11.16 18.64
N GLN A 276 1.94 -12.16 17.93
CA GLN A 276 2.80 -13.21 18.51
C GLN A 276 4.09 -12.62 19.10
N LEU A 277 4.73 -11.66 18.42
CA LEU A 277 5.93 -10.98 18.92
C LEU A 277 5.64 -10.24 20.24
N GLU A 278 4.49 -9.59 20.36
CA GLU A 278 4.08 -8.90 21.59
C GLU A 278 3.79 -9.90 22.74
N GLU A 279 3.24 -11.08 22.45
CA GLU A 279 3.06 -12.15 23.45
C GLU A 279 4.41 -12.71 23.94
N ILE A 280 5.36 -12.94 23.03
CA ILE A 280 6.71 -13.37 23.37
C ILE A 280 7.38 -12.29 24.24
N LYS A 281 7.22 -11.00 23.90
CA LYS A 281 7.78 -9.88 24.67
C LYS A 281 7.31 -9.87 26.12
N LYS A 282 6.02 -10.14 26.36
CA LYS A 282 5.42 -10.19 27.70
C LYS A 282 5.90 -11.40 28.53
N SER A 283 6.48 -12.40 27.87
CA SER A 283 6.91 -13.66 28.48
C SER A 283 8.42 -13.73 28.74
N LEU A 284 9.19 -12.70 28.34
CA LEU A 284 10.61 -12.53 28.64
C LEU A 284 10.80 -11.85 30.00
#